data_AF-A0A917IIN0-F1
#
_entry.id   AF-A0A917IIN0-F1
#
_cell.length_a   1.000
_cell.length_b   1.000
_cell.length_c   1.000
_cell.angle_alpha   90.00
_cell.angle_beta   90.00
_cell.angle_gamma   90.00
#
_symmetry.space_group_name_H-M   'P 1'
#
loop_
_entity.id
_entity.type
_entity.pdbx_description
1 polymer ?
#
loop_
_entity_poly.entity_id
_entity_poly.type
_entity_poly.pdbx_seq_one_letter_code
_entity_poly.pdbx_strand_id
1 'polypeptide(L)'
;MEPLPVVWFVAIAVLWLGYLLLEGFDLGVGMHMVFSARSENDRRVMLNTIGPVWDGNEVWLITAGAAMFAAFPHWYASLFSALYVPLVLVLLALILRAVGIEYRGKMTDPRWIRVWNTGIGIGSLVVAFGIGAALAITSTGLPLNAAGNRVGGPFAWLTVPAVLGGLGLVGFALVHGATFLGLKADGPVRERAGRFAARWAPMCLVPAVLWTLWVQLQFGGSAWSWTVAALAVAAAAFGWGAARARRERRAFLGFASCGAFLAASVFTGMFPRVLPSTIDAAHDLTVWTASSSPYTLGVMTVVACVGLPIIVAYQAWSYWVFRARVTPGSIPSAHDVIPAVLRARER
;
A
#
# COMPACT_ATOMS: atom_id res chain seq x y z
N MET A 1 10.53 24.71 -20.13
CA MET A 1 9.69 23.64 -19.58
C MET A 1 9.12 24.14 -18.27
N GLU A 2 7.80 24.04 -18.08
CA GLU A 2 7.17 24.38 -16.81
C GLU A 2 7.64 23.38 -15.73
N PRO A 3 8.30 23.81 -14.64
CA PRO A 3 8.86 22.88 -13.67
C PRO A 3 7.79 22.25 -12.76
N LEU A 4 6.66 22.94 -12.56
CA LEU A 4 5.64 22.57 -11.57
C LEU A 4 4.99 21.20 -11.83
N PRO A 5 4.59 20.83 -13.07
CA PRO A 5 4.05 19.49 -13.29
C PRO A 5 5.07 18.37 -12.99
N VAL A 6 6.36 18.56 -13.24
CA VAL A 6 7.39 17.58 -12.85
C VAL A 6 7.48 17.45 -11.33
N VAL A 7 7.48 18.58 -10.62
CA VAL A 7 7.49 18.58 -9.15
C VAL A 7 6.28 17.82 -8.61
N TRP A 8 5.09 18.03 -9.18
CA TRP A 8 3.88 17.33 -8.76
C TRP A 8 3.85 15.86 -9.14
N PHE A 9 4.42 15.47 -10.28
CA PHE A 9 4.62 14.07 -10.63
C PHE A 9 5.50 13.36 -9.58
N VAL A 10 6.62 13.99 -9.21
CA VAL A 10 7.51 13.47 -8.15
C VAL A 10 6.81 13.44 -6.80
N ALA A 11 6.03 14.48 -6.46
CA ALA A 11 5.27 14.53 -5.21
C ALA A 11 4.25 13.39 -5.12
N ILE A 12 3.50 13.11 -6.19
CA ILE A 12 2.56 11.99 -6.25
C ILE A 12 3.28 10.65 -6.14
N ALA A 13 4.44 10.49 -6.79
CA ALA A 13 5.26 9.30 -6.62
C ALA A 13 5.66 9.13 -5.13
N VAL A 14 6.10 10.19 -4.46
CA VAL A 14 6.43 10.16 -3.02
C VAL A 14 5.22 9.80 -2.16
N LEU A 15 4.03 10.35 -2.45
CA LEU A 15 2.80 10.00 -1.73
C LEU A 15 2.45 8.52 -1.88
N TRP A 16 2.56 7.98 -3.10
CA TRP A 16 2.38 6.54 -3.35
C TRP A 16 3.44 5.70 -2.64
N LEU A 17 4.71 6.11 -2.65
CA LEU A 17 5.78 5.44 -1.89
C LEU A 17 5.46 5.42 -0.39
N GLY A 18 5.01 6.56 0.16
CA GLY A 18 4.60 6.66 1.56
C GLY A 18 3.45 5.69 1.88
N TYR A 19 2.41 5.67 1.06
CA TYR A 19 1.32 4.70 1.17
C TYR A 19 1.82 3.24 1.12
N LEU A 20 2.63 2.89 0.12
CA LEU A 20 3.13 1.52 -0.03
C LEU A 20 3.97 1.08 1.18
N LEU A 21 4.78 1.98 1.75
CA LEU A 21 5.61 1.67 2.91
C LEU A 21 4.81 1.60 4.21
N LEU A 22 3.88 2.52 4.43
CA LEU A 22 3.11 2.60 5.66
C LEU A 22 1.96 1.59 5.67
N GLU A 23 1.12 1.63 4.64
CA GLU A 23 -0.03 0.73 4.53
C GLU A 23 0.38 -0.69 4.17
N GLY A 24 1.50 -0.87 3.46
CA GLY A 24 1.95 -2.18 3.00
C GLY A 24 2.13 -3.18 4.14
N PHE A 25 2.65 -2.74 5.30
CA PHE A 25 2.74 -3.65 6.45
C PHE A 25 1.40 -3.84 7.14
N ASP A 26 0.49 -2.87 7.17
CA ASP A 26 -0.84 -3.04 7.77
C ASP A 26 -1.67 -4.06 7.00
N LEU A 27 -1.66 -3.97 5.67
CA LEU A 27 -2.28 -4.96 4.79
C LEU A 27 -1.64 -6.35 4.98
N GLY A 28 -0.31 -6.38 5.10
CA GLY A 28 0.44 -7.57 5.43
C GLY A 28 0.01 -8.22 6.74
N VAL A 29 -0.09 -7.44 7.82
CA VAL A 29 -0.55 -7.89 9.14
C VAL A 29 -1.97 -8.43 9.06
N GLY A 30 -2.88 -7.72 8.38
CA GLY A 30 -4.25 -8.16 8.18
C GLY A 30 -4.34 -9.52 7.49
N MET A 31 -3.57 -9.74 6.41
CA MET A 31 -3.47 -11.04 5.74
C MET A 31 -2.87 -12.12 6.66
N HIS A 32 -1.84 -11.79 7.44
CA HIS A 32 -1.20 -12.70 8.39
C HIS A 32 -2.14 -13.16 9.52
N MET A 33 -3.14 -12.37 9.91
CA MET A 33 -4.16 -12.75 10.90
C MET A 33 -5.01 -13.94 10.44
N VAL A 34 -5.24 -14.07 9.12
CA VAL A 34 -5.98 -15.20 8.54
C VAL A 34 -5.03 -16.36 8.23
N PHE A 35 -3.89 -16.07 7.59
CA PHE A 35 -3.02 -17.10 7.03
C PHE A 35 -2.05 -17.73 8.04
N SER A 36 -1.54 -16.97 9.02
CA SER A 36 -0.39 -17.39 9.84
C SER A 36 -0.64 -17.47 11.35
N ALA A 37 -1.69 -16.82 11.85
CA ALA A 37 -2.07 -16.88 13.26
C ALA A 37 -2.57 -18.28 13.65
N ARG A 38 -2.12 -18.79 14.81
CA ARG A 38 -2.47 -20.14 15.30
C ARG A 38 -3.44 -20.11 16.47
N SER A 39 -3.56 -18.97 17.13
CA SER A 39 -4.48 -18.75 18.25
C SER A 39 -5.19 -17.41 18.13
N GLU A 40 -6.26 -17.23 18.91
CA GLU A 40 -6.91 -15.93 19.05
C GLU A 40 -5.97 -14.89 19.67
N ASN A 41 -5.11 -15.30 20.62
CA ASN A 41 -4.11 -14.44 21.21
C ASN A 41 -3.13 -13.91 20.15
N ASP A 42 -2.66 -14.75 19.22
CA ASP A 42 -1.82 -14.32 18.11
C ASP A 42 -2.49 -13.21 17.28
N ARG A 43 -3.78 -13.35 16.98
CA ARG A 43 -4.54 -12.36 16.19
C ARG A 43 -4.69 -11.05 16.94
N ARG A 44 -4.91 -11.09 18.26
CA ARG A 44 -4.98 -9.90 19.11
C ARG A 44 -3.62 -9.19 19.19
N VAL A 45 -2.53 -9.94 19.32
CA VAL A 45 -1.17 -9.35 19.30
C VAL A 45 -0.91 -8.68 17.95
N MET A 46 -1.18 -9.38 16.84
CA MET A 46 -1.02 -8.84 15.48
C MET A 46 -1.84 -7.55 15.29
N LEU A 47 -3.13 -7.57 15.61
CA LEU A 47 -4.01 -6.41 15.45
C LEU A 47 -3.56 -5.20 16.28
N ASN A 48 -3.16 -5.41 17.53
CA ASN A 48 -2.67 -4.33 18.39
C ASN A 48 -1.32 -3.75 17.94
N THR A 49 -0.56 -4.44 17.09
CA THR A 49 0.68 -3.86 16.52
C THR A 49 0.41 -2.71 15.54
N ILE A 50 -0.76 -2.72 14.89
CA ILE A 50 -1.16 -1.73 13.88
C ILE A 50 -2.25 -0.77 14.39
N GLY A 51 -2.97 -1.15 15.45
CA GLY A 51 -4.09 -0.39 16.02
C GLY A 51 -3.83 1.12 16.21
N PRO A 52 -2.66 1.56 16.71
CA PRO A 52 -2.40 3.00 16.90
C PRO A 52 -2.06 3.79 15.62
N VAL A 53 -1.81 3.13 14.48
CA VAL A 53 -1.23 3.78 13.29
C VAL A 53 -1.98 3.56 11.98
N TRP A 54 -2.80 2.51 11.88
CA TRP A 54 -3.45 2.11 10.62
C TRP A 54 -4.30 3.22 10.00
N ASP A 55 -5.09 3.93 10.80
CA ASP A 55 -5.97 5.01 10.31
C ASP A 55 -5.15 6.16 9.69
N GLY A 56 -4.04 6.54 10.34
CA GLY A 56 -3.13 7.56 9.80
C GLY A 56 -2.37 7.10 8.55
N ASN A 57 -2.07 5.81 8.43
CA ASN A 57 -1.42 5.25 7.24
C ASN A 57 -2.37 5.29 6.03
N GLU A 58 -3.66 5.02 6.23
CA GLU A 58 -4.68 5.01 5.17
C GLU A 58 -4.89 6.41 4.56
N VAL A 59 -4.66 7.47 5.32
CA VAL A 59 -4.70 8.87 4.82
C VAL A 59 -3.72 9.10 3.67
N TRP A 60 -2.62 8.35 3.58
CA TRP A 60 -1.69 8.47 2.44
C TRP A 60 -2.32 8.06 1.11
N LEU A 61 -3.24 7.07 1.12
CA LEU A 61 -4.00 6.69 -0.07
C LEU A 61 -4.91 7.82 -0.52
N ILE A 62 -5.67 8.37 0.43
CA ILE A 62 -6.60 9.48 0.18
C ILE A 62 -5.83 10.68 -0.35
N THR A 63 -4.69 11.01 0.25
CA THR A 63 -3.85 12.12 -0.16
C THR A 63 -3.25 11.91 -1.55
N ALA A 64 -2.77 10.69 -1.88
CA ALA A 64 -2.29 10.36 -3.21
C ALA A 64 -3.39 10.53 -4.28
N GLY A 65 -4.59 10.00 -4.02
CA GLY A 65 -5.75 10.16 -4.91
C GLY A 65 -6.20 11.62 -5.07
N ALA A 66 -6.26 12.38 -3.98
CA ALA A 66 -6.61 13.79 -3.98
C ALA A 66 -5.56 14.65 -4.70
N ALA A 67 -4.27 14.36 -4.51
CA ALA A 67 -3.18 15.00 -5.23
C ALA A 67 -3.24 14.71 -6.73
N MET A 68 -3.56 13.47 -7.13
CA MET A 68 -3.82 13.14 -8.53
C MET A 68 -5.00 13.94 -9.09
N PHE A 69 -6.12 14.00 -8.38
CA PHE A 69 -7.28 14.79 -8.79
C PHE A 69 -6.94 16.28 -8.97
N ALA A 70 -6.19 16.85 -8.04
CA ALA A 70 -5.91 18.29 -8.03
C ALA A 70 -4.77 18.69 -8.98
N ALA A 71 -3.70 17.87 -9.09
CA ALA A 71 -2.54 18.17 -9.93
C ALA A 71 -2.65 17.61 -11.35
N PHE A 72 -3.30 16.44 -11.53
CA PHE A 72 -3.45 15.75 -12.81
C PHE A 72 -4.89 15.24 -13.04
N PRO A 73 -5.88 16.13 -13.19
CA PRO A 73 -7.29 15.76 -13.25
C PRO A 73 -7.62 14.78 -14.39
N HIS A 74 -6.95 14.89 -15.54
CA HIS A 74 -7.16 13.95 -16.66
C HIS A 74 -6.62 12.55 -16.33
N TRP A 75 -5.47 12.45 -15.66
CA TRP A 75 -4.93 11.17 -15.20
C TRP A 75 -5.89 10.53 -14.19
N TYR A 76 -6.37 11.31 -13.21
CA TYR A 76 -7.35 10.85 -12.24
C TYR A 76 -8.64 10.34 -12.91
N ALA A 77 -9.25 11.16 -13.79
CA ALA A 77 -10.52 10.83 -14.42
C ALA A 77 -10.43 9.58 -15.30
N SER A 78 -9.40 9.48 -16.15
CA SER A 78 -9.20 8.31 -17.02
C SER A 78 -8.94 7.04 -16.22
N LEU A 79 -8.10 7.09 -15.18
CA LEU A 79 -7.79 5.92 -14.37
C LEU A 79 -9.00 5.46 -13.55
N PHE A 80 -9.67 6.36 -12.82
CA PHE A 80 -10.79 5.99 -11.95
C PHE A 80 -12.02 5.52 -12.73
N SER A 81 -12.30 6.12 -13.89
CA SER A 81 -13.38 5.65 -14.77
C SER A 81 -13.06 4.30 -15.41
N ALA A 82 -11.82 4.10 -15.86
CA ALA A 82 -11.38 2.83 -16.43
C ALA A 82 -11.42 1.68 -15.42
N LEU A 83 -11.06 1.97 -14.16
CA LEU A 83 -10.97 1.04 -13.04
C LEU A 83 -12.21 1.09 -12.13
N TYR A 84 -13.37 1.52 -12.64
CA TYR A 84 -14.57 1.65 -11.82
C TYR A 84 -14.90 0.40 -10.99
N VAL A 85 -15.03 -0.76 -11.65
CA VAL A 85 -15.35 -2.03 -10.98
C VAL A 85 -14.30 -2.41 -9.92
N PRO A 86 -12.99 -2.51 -10.23
CA PRO A 86 -12.00 -2.89 -9.23
C PRO A 86 -11.86 -1.84 -8.11
N LEU A 87 -11.98 -0.54 -8.38
CA LEU A 87 -11.89 0.49 -7.34
C LEU A 87 -13.10 0.47 -6.39
N VAL A 88 -14.31 0.16 -6.87
CA VAL A 88 -15.47 -0.07 -6.00
C VAL A 88 -15.22 -1.27 -5.08
N LEU A 89 -14.63 -2.36 -5.59
CA LEU A 89 -14.27 -3.50 -4.76
C LEU A 89 -13.19 -3.16 -3.72
N VAL A 90 -12.20 -2.36 -4.10
CA VAL A 90 -11.19 -1.82 -3.17
C VAL A 90 -11.85 -0.97 -2.09
N LEU A 91 -12.77 -0.07 -2.45
CA LEU A 91 -13.51 0.77 -1.49
C LEU A 91 -14.30 -0.08 -0.48
N LEU A 92 -15.06 -1.06 -0.96
CA LEU A 92 -15.81 -1.96 -0.08
C LEU A 92 -14.88 -2.77 0.84
N ALA A 93 -13.72 -3.18 0.34
CA ALA A 93 -12.70 -3.88 1.11
C ALA A 93 -12.03 -2.99 2.17
N LEU A 94 -11.79 -1.70 1.88
CA LEU A 94 -11.31 -0.70 2.86
C LEU A 94 -12.35 -0.52 3.97
N ILE A 95 -13.63 -0.33 3.61
CA ILE A 95 -14.73 -0.21 4.59
C ILE A 95 -14.80 -1.46 5.48
N LEU A 96 -14.79 -2.65 4.88
CA LEU A 96 -14.84 -3.92 5.60
C LEU A 96 -13.67 -4.05 6.58
N ARG A 97 -12.47 -3.63 6.16
CA ARG A 97 -11.27 -3.67 6.99
C ARG A 97 -11.34 -2.68 8.16
N ALA A 98 -11.64 -1.40 7.88
CA ALA A 98 -11.72 -0.35 8.90
C ALA A 98 -12.77 -0.70 9.97
N VAL A 99 -13.98 -1.07 9.55
CA VAL A 99 -15.04 -1.51 10.47
C VAL A 99 -14.61 -2.78 11.21
N GLY A 100 -13.94 -3.72 10.53
CA GLY A 100 -13.43 -4.93 11.15
C GLY A 100 -12.44 -4.68 12.27
N ILE A 101 -11.51 -3.74 12.11
CA ILE A 101 -10.53 -3.39 13.15
C ILE A 101 -11.25 -2.84 14.40
N GLU A 102 -12.22 -1.96 14.22
CA GLU A 102 -12.96 -1.29 15.30
C GLU A 102 -14.00 -2.20 15.99
N TYR A 103 -14.73 -3.01 15.23
CA TYR A 103 -15.92 -3.72 15.71
C TYR A 103 -15.60 -5.11 16.24
N ARG A 104 -14.50 -5.73 15.80
CA ARG A 104 -14.08 -7.07 16.23
C ARG A 104 -14.06 -7.22 17.75
N GLY A 105 -13.57 -6.22 18.47
CA GLY A 105 -13.43 -6.25 19.94
C GLY A 105 -14.69 -5.95 20.73
N LYS A 106 -15.84 -5.68 20.08
CA LYS A 106 -17.07 -5.24 20.76
C LYS A 106 -17.91 -6.39 21.34
N MET A 107 -17.75 -7.60 20.80
CA MET A 107 -18.45 -8.81 21.26
C MET A 107 -17.45 -9.96 21.41
N THR A 108 -17.69 -10.80 22.42
CA THR A 108 -16.87 -12.00 22.68
C THR A 108 -17.33 -13.25 21.93
N ASP A 109 -18.43 -13.19 21.18
CA ASP A 109 -18.95 -14.32 20.37
C ASP A 109 -17.88 -14.83 19.37
N PRO A 110 -17.52 -16.13 19.40
CA PRO A 110 -16.58 -16.72 18.45
C PRO A 110 -16.98 -16.57 16.98
N ARG A 111 -18.29 -16.51 16.66
CA ARG A 111 -18.75 -16.29 15.27
C ARG A 111 -18.48 -14.85 14.83
N TRP A 112 -18.83 -13.87 15.67
CA TRP A 112 -18.52 -12.45 15.46
C TRP A 112 -17.03 -12.23 15.19
N ILE A 113 -16.17 -12.74 16.08
CA ILE A 113 -14.72 -12.59 15.96
C ILE A 113 -14.20 -13.22 14.66
N ARG A 114 -14.74 -14.37 14.26
CA ARG A 114 -14.33 -15.07 13.02
C ARG A 114 -14.71 -14.29 11.76
N VAL A 115 -15.91 -13.72 11.72
CA VAL A 115 -16.37 -12.88 10.60
C VAL A 115 -15.43 -11.70 10.42
N TRP A 116 -15.15 -10.95 11.50
CA TRP A 116 -14.27 -9.78 11.41
C TRP A 116 -12.80 -10.14 11.15
N ASN A 117 -12.28 -11.24 11.72
CA ASN A 117 -10.95 -11.74 11.36
C ASN A 117 -10.82 -12.01 9.86
N THR A 118 -11.85 -12.63 9.27
CA THR A 118 -11.89 -12.94 7.85
C THR A 118 -12.05 -11.68 7.02
N GLY A 119 -12.91 -10.75 7.44
CA GLY A 119 -13.11 -9.46 6.78
C GLY A 119 -11.84 -8.61 6.75
N ILE A 120 -11.10 -8.53 7.85
CA ILE A 120 -9.80 -7.83 7.90
C ILE A 120 -8.80 -8.45 6.91
N GLY A 121 -8.66 -9.77 6.91
CA GLY A 121 -7.68 -10.44 6.05
C GLY A 121 -8.03 -10.40 4.57
N ILE A 122 -9.28 -10.70 4.20
CA ILE A 122 -9.75 -10.63 2.82
C ILE A 122 -9.77 -9.17 2.35
N GLY A 123 -10.24 -8.23 3.18
CA GLY A 123 -10.20 -6.81 2.88
C GLY A 123 -8.78 -6.34 2.57
N SER A 124 -7.81 -6.73 3.40
CA SER A 124 -6.40 -6.41 3.18
C SER A 124 -5.85 -7.00 1.88
N LEU A 125 -6.22 -8.25 1.55
CA LEU A 125 -5.83 -8.90 0.30
C LEU A 125 -6.40 -8.18 -0.92
N VAL A 126 -7.70 -7.87 -0.90
CA VAL A 126 -8.40 -7.20 -2.02
C VAL A 126 -7.84 -5.80 -2.25
N VAL A 127 -7.56 -5.05 -1.17
CA VAL A 127 -6.95 -3.72 -1.26
C VAL A 127 -5.53 -3.82 -1.83
N ALA A 128 -4.68 -4.69 -1.29
CA ALA A 128 -3.32 -4.88 -1.80
C ALA A 128 -3.31 -5.29 -3.28
N PHE A 129 -4.17 -6.23 -3.67
CA PHE A 129 -4.27 -6.64 -5.06
C PHE A 129 -4.79 -5.52 -5.97
N GLY A 130 -5.89 -4.86 -5.57
CA GLY A 130 -6.54 -3.84 -6.39
C GLY A 130 -5.68 -2.60 -6.58
N ILE A 131 -4.99 -2.12 -5.54
CA ILE A 131 -4.06 -0.99 -5.66
C ILE A 131 -2.82 -1.37 -6.47
N GLY A 132 -2.28 -2.58 -6.27
CA GLY A 132 -1.15 -3.07 -7.07
C GLY A 132 -1.51 -3.18 -8.56
N ALA A 133 -2.70 -3.67 -8.87
CA ALA A 133 -3.23 -3.72 -10.22
C ALA A 133 -3.42 -2.32 -10.81
N ALA A 134 -3.97 -1.37 -10.05
CA ALA A 134 -4.14 0.01 -10.48
C ALA A 134 -2.81 0.69 -10.80
N LEU A 135 -1.77 0.49 -9.98
CA LEU A 135 -0.43 1.02 -10.22
C LEU A 135 0.25 0.35 -11.42
N ALA A 136 0.07 -0.96 -11.61
CA ALA A 136 0.60 -1.64 -12.80
C ALA A 136 -0.04 -1.14 -14.08
N ILE A 137 -1.36 -0.97 -14.07
CA ILE A 137 -2.09 -0.41 -15.20
C ILE A 137 -1.66 1.03 -15.47
N THR A 138 -1.50 1.84 -14.43
CA THR A 138 -0.95 3.20 -14.54
C THR A 138 0.39 3.18 -15.27
N SER A 139 1.26 2.22 -14.93
CA SER A 139 2.59 2.12 -15.53
C SER A 139 2.62 1.50 -16.92
N THR A 140 1.71 0.58 -17.27
CA THR A 140 1.77 -0.24 -18.50
C THR A 140 0.71 0.09 -19.55
N GLY A 141 -0.34 0.80 -19.13
CA GLY A 141 -1.36 1.41 -19.98
C GLY A 141 -2.73 0.71 -19.99
N LEU A 142 -3.69 1.39 -20.62
CA LEU A 142 -5.05 0.93 -20.88
C LEU A 142 -5.45 1.20 -22.33
N PRO A 143 -6.48 0.52 -22.86
CA PRO A 143 -7.02 0.88 -24.16
C PRO A 143 -7.77 2.21 -24.07
N LEU A 144 -7.09 3.32 -24.36
CA LEU A 144 -7.64 4.68 -24.29
C LEU A 144 -7.82 5.30 -25.69
N ASN A 145 -8.96 5.96 -25.91
CA ASN A 145 -9.18 6.76 -27.10
C ASN A 145 -8.65 8.20 -26.96
N ALA A 146 -8.80 9.02 -28.00
CA ALA A 146 -8.35 10.41 -28.03
C ALA A 146 -8.93 11.31 -26.92
N ALA A 147 -10.09 10.96 -26.36
CA ALA A 147 -10.69 11.69 -25.24
C ALA A 147 -10.20 11.20 -23.87
N GLY A 148 -9.24 10.26 -23.82
CA GLY A 148 -8.79 9.63 -22.58
C GLY A 148 -9.80 8.65 -21.97
N ASN A 149 -10.83 8.26 -22.74
CA ASN A 149 -11.84 7.31 -22.27
C ASN A 149 -11.42 5.88 -22.60
N ARG A 150 -11.66 4.97 -21.64
CA ARG A 150 -11.42 3.53 -21.82
C ARG A 150 -12.31 2.96 -22.92
N VAL A 151 -11.71 2.26 -23.87
CA VAL A 151 -12.39 1.46 -24.89
C VAL A 151 -12.55 0.01 -24.39
N GLY A 152 -13.68 -0.62 -24.71
CA GLY A 152 -13.97 -2.02 -24.35
C GLY A 152 -14.90 -2.19 -23.15
N GLY A 153 -15.02 -3.42 -22.65
CA GLY A 153 -15.93 -3.78 -21.55
C GLY A 153 -15.40 -3.49 -20.14
N PRO A 154 -16.21 -3.67 -19.08
CA PRO A 154 -15.86 -3.36 -17.70
C PRO A 154 -14.62 -4.10 -17.15
N PHE A 155 -14.16 -5.14 -17.84
CA PHE A 155 -12.97 -5.92 -17.49
C PHE A 155 -11.76 -5.67 -18.39
N ALA A 156 -11.77 -4.62 -19.23
CA ALA A 156 -10.62 -4.28 -20.07
C ALA A 156 -9.35 -3.91 -19.27
N TRP A 157 -9.47 -3.68 -17.97
CA TRP A 157 -8.36 -3.49 -17.04
C TRP A 157 -7.66 -4.81 -16.65
N LEU A 158 -8.33 -5.96 -16.78
CA LEU A 158 -7.83 -7.25 -16.31
C LEU A 158 -6.82 -7.82 -17.31
N THR A 159 -5.62 -7.25 -17.29
CA THR A 159 -4.50 -7.63 -18.15
C THR A 159 -3.43 -8.39 -17.36
N VAL A 160 -2.49 -9.02 -18.06
CA VAL A 160 -1.35 -9.70 -17.42
C VAL A 160 -0.55 -8.73 -16.52
N PRO A 161 -0.20 -7.50 -16.96
CA PRO A 161 0.43 -6.51 -16.08
C PRO A 161 -0.39 -6.19 -14.83
N ALA A 162 -1.71 -6.04 -14.94
CA ALA A 162 -2.58 -5.75 -13.80
C ALA A 162 -2.50 -6.86 -12.74
N VAL A 163 -2.58 -8.12 -13.17
CA VAL A 163 -2.47 -9.28 -12.26
C VAL A 163 -1.07 -9.35 -11.64
N LEU A 164 -0.01 -9.10 -12.42
CA LEU A 164 1.37 -9.07 -11.92
C LEU A 164 1.57 -7.98 -10.87
N GLY A 165 1.07 -6.76 -11.11
CA GLY A 165 1.11 -5.67 -10.13
C GLY A 165 0.35 -5.98 -8.86
N GLY A 166 -0.86 -6.52 -8.99
CA GLY A 166 -1.69 -6.92 -7.85
C GLY A 166 -1.02 -7.99 -7.00
N LEU A 167 -0.51 -9.06 -7.62
CA LEU A 167 0.27 -10.08 -6.92
C LEU A 167 1.59 -9.53 -6.35
N GLY A 168 2.20 -8.56 -7.03
CA GLY A 168 3.41 -7.88 -6.59
C GLY A 168 3.20 -7.13 -5.29
N LEU A 169 2.12 -6.36 -5.18
CA LEU A 169 1.79 -5.64 -3.96
C LEU A 169 1.32 -6.58 -2.84
N VAL A 170 0.55 -7.63 -3.14
CA VAL A 170 0.20 -8.67 -2.14
C VAL A 170 1.45 -9.33 -1.57
N GLY A 171 2.37 -9.75 -2.44
CA GLY A 171 3.62 -10.38 -2.03
C GLY A 171 4.52 -9.44 -1.23
N PHE A 172 4.67 -8.19 -1.69
CA PHE A 172 5.38 -7.16 -0.94
C PHE A 172 4.76 -6.92 0.44
N ALA A 173 3.44 -6.74 0.52
CA ALA A 173 2.73 -6.51 1.78
C ALA A 173 2.90 -7.66 2.76
N LEU A 174 2.82 -8.92 2.31
CA LEU A 174 3.09 -10.09 3.17
C LEU A 174 4.52 -10.07 3.75
N VAL A 175 5.53 -9.78 2.93
CA VAL A 175 6.92 -9.70 3.42
C VAL A 175 7.10 -8.51 4.36
N HIS A 176 6.57 -7.34 3.99
CA HIS A 176 6.71 -6.12 4.75
C HIS A 176 6.02 -6.25 6.11
N GLY A 177 4.78 -6.75 6.13
CA GLY A 177 4.01 -7.08 7.33
C GLY A 177 4.70 -8.11 8.22
N ALA A 178 5.29 -9.17 7.65
CA ALA A 178 6.05 -10.15 8.44
C ALA A 178 7.27 -9.51 9.13
N THR A 179 8.02 -8.65 8.43
CA THR A 179 9.16 -7.95 9.05
C THR A 179 8.75 -6.91 10.07
N PHE A 180 7.60 -6.24 9.87
CA PHE A 180 7.00 -5.33 10.85
C PHE A 180 6.55 -6.08 12.12
N LEU A 181 5.89 -7.23 11.97
CA LEU A 181 5.55 -8.10 13.11
C LEU A 181 6.80 -8.57 13.86
N GLY A 182 7.91 -8.84 13.16
CA GLY A 182 9.20 -9.13 13.80
C GLY A 182 9.71 -7.97 14.68
N LEU A 183 9.41 -6.72 14.31
CA LEU A 183 9.78 -5.56 15.11
C LEU A 183 8.87 -5.31 16.29
N LYS A 184 7.55 -5.41 16.07
CA LYS A 184 6.51 -4.96 16.99
C LYS A 184 5.92 -6.04 17.89
N ALA A 185 5.87 -7.29 17.44
CA ALA A 185 5.34 -8.37 18.25
C ALA A 185 6.44 -9.04 19.08
N ASP A 186 6.02 -9.76 20.12
CA ASP A 186 6.90 -10.66 20.88
C ASP A 186 6.39 -12.11 20.87
N GLY A 187 7.25 -13.04 21.27
CA GLY A 187 6.91 -14.46 21.40
C GLY A 187 6.62 -15.18 20.06
N PRO A 188 5.62 -16.08 20.01
CA PRO A 188 5.40 -16.96 18.85
C PRO A 188 5.08 -16.23 17.54
N VAL A 189 4.41 -15.08 17.61
CA VAL A 189 4.09 -14.24 16.43
C VAL A 189 5.38 -13.75 15.77
N ARG A 190 6.28 -13.17 16.57
CA ARG A 190 7.58 -12.67 16.13
C ARG A 190 8.41 -13.77 15.45
N GLU A 191 8.47 -14.95 16.06
CA GLU A 191 9.25 -16.05 15.51
C GLU A 191 8.73 -16.57 14.18
N ARG A 192 7.42 -16.74 14.06
CA ARG A 192 6.78 -17.22 12.82
C ARG A 192 6.91 -16.20 11.71
N ALA A 193 6.72 -14.91 12.02
CA ALA A 193 6.89 -13.83 11.06
C ALA A 193 8.34 -13.77 10.54
N GLY A 194 9.33 -13.91 11.44
CA GLY A 194 10.75 -14.01 11.05
C GLY A 194 11.05 -15.23 10.17
N ARG A 195 10.49 -16.41 10.49
CA ARG A 195 10.63 -17.62 9.65
C ARG A 195 9.98 -17.44 8.28
N PHE A 196 8.82 -16.79 8.23
CA PHE A 196 8.13 -16.49 6.98
C PHE A 196 9.00 -15.59 6.09
N ALA A 197 9.48 -14.46 6.61
CA ALA A 197 10.32 -13.53 5.85
C ALA A 197 11.63 -14.20 5.36
N ALA A 198 12.27 -15.02 6.19
CA ALA A 198 13.50 -15.70 5.80
C ALA A 198 13.30 -16.74 4.67
N ARG A 199 12.14 -17.41 4.62
CA ARG A 199 11.86 -18.51 3.69
C ARG A 199 11.14 -18.05 2.42
N TRP A 200 10.14 -17.19 2.55
CA TRP A 200 9.18 -16.90 1.49
C TRP A 200 9.38 -15.54 0.82
N ALA A 201 10.19 -14.65 1.40
CA ALA A 201 10.39 -13.32 0.81
C ALA A 201 10.85 -13.32 -0.65
N PRO A 202 11.81 -14.16 -1.08
CA PRO A 202 12.20 -14.20 -2.50
C PRO A 202 11.02 -14.54 -3.41
N MET A 203 10.24 -15.57 -3.07
CA MET A 203 9.08 -15.99 -3.86
C MET A 203 7.99 -14.91 -3.89
N CYS A 204 7.68 -14.30 -2.74
CA CYS A 204 6.67 -13.26 -2.66
C CYS A 204 7.03 -12.00 -3.47
N LEU A 205 8.32 -11.69 -3.64
CA LEU A 205 8.76 -10.51 -4.37
C LEU A 205 8.90 -10.73 -5.89
N VAL A 206 8.85 -11.98 -6.38
CA VAL A 206 8.96 -12.29 -7.82
C VAL A 206 7.99 -11.47 -8.68
N PRO A 207 6.67 -11.40 -8.37
CA PRO A 207 5.74 -10.66 -9.23
C PRO A 207 6.06 -9.15 -9.29
N ALA A 208 6.49 -8.55 -8.17
CA ALA A 208 6.88 -7.14 -8.14
C ALA A 208 8.13 -6.89 -9.00
N VAL A 209 9.12 -7.77 -8.94
CA VAL A 209 10.33 -7.69 -9.78
C VAL A 209 9.97 -7.86 -11.27
N LEU A 210 9.13 -8.85 -11.61
CA LEU A 210 8.70 -9.07 -12.99
C LEU A 210 7.94 -7.87 -13.54
N TRP A 211 7.06 -7.26 -12.74
CA TRP A 211 6.36 -6.05 -13.12
C TRP A 211 7.33 -4.87 -13.35
N THR A 212 8.30 -4.64 -12.45
CA THR A 212 9.31 -3.59 -12.66
C THR A 212 10.12 -3.83 -13.93
N LEU A 213 10.58 -5.06 -14.17
CA LEU A 213 11.31 -5.41 -15.39
C LEU A 213 10.47 -5.18 -16.64
N TRP A 214 9.18 -5.55 -16.60
CA TRP A 214 8.25 -5.30 -17.71
C TRP A 214 8.21 -3.82 -18.07
N VAL A 215 8.03 -2.94 -17.08
CA VAL A 215 8.00 -1.48 -17.29
C VAL A 215 9.32 -1.00 -17.89
N GLN A 216 10.47 -1.42 -17.37
CA GLN A 216 11.77 -0.99 -17.89
C GLN A 216 12.00 -1.44 -19.34
N LEU A 217 11.58 -2.65 -19.70
CA LEU A 217 11.77 -3.21 -21.04
C LEU A 217 10.79 -2.59 -22.05
N GLN A 218 9.53 -2.38 -21.67
CA GLN A 218 8.50 -1.82 -22.55
C GLN A 218 8.81 -0.37 -22.94
N PHE A 219 9.33 0.42 -22.00
CA PHE A 219 9.46 1.86 -22.17
C PHE A 219 10.89 2.34 -22.42
N GLY A 220 11.85 1.41 -22.60
CA GLY A 220 13.25 1.74 -22.88
C GLY A 220 13.89 2.48 -21.70
N GLY A 221 13.74 1.93 -20.49
CA GLY A 221 14.15 2.53 -19.23
C GLY A 221 15.49 3.26 -19.29
N SER A 222 15.53 4.46 -18.72
CA SER A 222 16.74 5.27 -18.61
C SER A 222 17.83 4.58 -17.77
N ALA A 223 19.09 4.99 -17.94
CA ALA A 223 20.18 4.51 -17.08
C ALA A 223 19.89 4.72 -15.58
N TRP A 224 19.18 5.80 -15.25
CA TRP A 224 18.74 6.10 -13.88
C TRP A 224 17.70 5.08 -13.38
N SER A 225 16.66 4.79 -14.16
CA SER A 225 15.59 3.87 -13.73
C SER A 225 16.11 2.43 -13.55
N TRP A 226 17.07 2.01 -14.38
CA TRP A 226 17.80 0.75 -14.19
C TRP A 226 18.72 0.74 -12.96
N THR A 227 19.38 1.87 -12.68
CA THR A 227 20.19 2.01 -11.46
C THR A 227 19.33 1.86 -10.21
N VAL A 228 18.16 2.52 -10.19
CA VAL A 228 17.20 2.39 -9.09
C VAL A 228 16.64 0.96 -8.99
N ALA A 229 16.39 0.28 -10.11
CA ALA A 229 16.00 -1.14 -10.11
C ALA A 229 17.09 -2.04 -9.49
N ALA A 230 18.37 -1.80 -9.84
CA ALA A 230 19.49 -2.53 -9.26
C ALA A 230 19.63 -2.28 -7.75
N LEU A 231 19.41 -1.05 -7.29
CA LEU A 231 19.34 -0.73 -5.86
C LEU A 231 18.20 -1.46 -5.15
N ALA A 232 17.05 -1.65 -5.83
CA ALA A 232 15.94 -2.43 -5.30
C ALA A 232 16.34 -3.89 -5.08
N VAL A 233 17.03 -4.51 -6.04
CA VAL A 233 17.54 -5.89 -5.93
C VAL A 233 18.57 -6.01 -4.81
N ALA A 234 19.49 -5.05 -4.70
CA ALA A 234 20.48 -5.01 -3.62
C ALA A 234 19.81 -4.87 -2.24
N ALA A 235 18.80 -4.01 -2.12
CA ALA A 235 18.02 -3.83 -0.91
C ALA A 235 17.22 -5.10 -0.54
N ALA A 236 16.64 -5.79 -1.52
CA ALA A 236 15.98 -7.08 -1.33
C ALA A 236 16.95 -8.16 -0.81
N ALA A 237 18.14 -8.25 -1.42
CA ALA A 237 19.18 -9.19 -1.00
C ALA A 237 19.67 -8.88 0.43
N PHE A 238 19.88 -7.60 0.76
CA PHE A 238 20.24 -7.16 2.11
C PHE A 238 19.13 -7.50 3.12
N GLY A 239 17.87 -7.17 2.80
CA GLY A 239 16.71 -7.48 3.64
C GLY A 239 16.55 -8.98 3.88
N TRP A 240 16.73 -9.79 2.83
CA TRP A 240 16.64 -11.24 2.91
C TRP A 240 17.78 -11.87 3.73
N GLY A 241 19.02 -11.41 3.52
CA GLY A 241 20.17 -11.83 4.34
C GLY A 241 19.98 -11.48 5.81
N ALA A 242 19.48 -10.27 6.10
CA ALA A 242 19.14 -9.84 7.45
C ALA A 242 17.99 -10.66 8.07
N ALA A 243 16.97 -11.01 7.28
CA ALA A 243 15.86 -11.86 7.73
C ALA A 243 16.35 -13.27 8.09
N ARG A 244 17.20 -13.87 7.25
CA ARG A 244 17.86 -15.15 7.54
C ARG A 244 18.74 -15.10 8.80
N ALA A 245 19.45 -13.99 9.01
CA ALA A 245 20.25 -13.75 10.20
C ALA A 245 19.42 -13.30 11.42
N ARG A 246 18.07 -13.28 11.33
CA ARG A 246 17.14 -12.88 12.39
C ARG A 246 17.38 -11.45 12.92
N ARG A 247 17.92 -10.56 12.09
CA ARG A 247 18.15 -9.13 12.40
C ARG A 247 16.97 -8.29 11.96
N GLU A 248 15.91 -8.26 12.78
CA GLU A 248 14.58 -7.70 12.44
C GLU A 248 14.62 -6.25 11.93
N ARG A 249 15.36 -5.35 12.59
CA ARG A 249 15.48 -3.94 12.15
C ARG A 249 16.10 -3.80 10.76
N ARG A 250 17.13 -4.59 10.48
CA ARG A 250 17.81 -4.57 9.18
C ARG A 250 16.96 -5.24 8.10
N ALA A 251 16.22 -6.29 8.45
CA ALA A 251 15.29 -6.94 7.54
C ALA A 251 14.16 -5.99 7.12
N PHE A 252 13.53 -5.32 8.09
CA PHE A 252 12.48 -4.32 7.81
C PHE A 252 13.02 -3.18 6.94
N LEU A 253 14.18 -2.62 7.29
CA LEU A 253 14.80 -1.55 6.48
C LEU A 253 15.10 -2.02 5.06
N GLY A 254 15.68 -3.21 4.89
CA GLY A 254 16.01 -3.74 3.56
C GLY A 254 14.78 -3.93 2.68
N PHE A 255 13.70 -4.51 3.22
CA PHE A 255 12.46 -4.67 2.45
C PHE A 255 11.69 -3.36 2.25
N ALA A 256 11.70 -2.44 3.20
CA ALA A 256 11.18 -1.07 3.02
C ALA A 256 11.91 -0.37 1.86
N SER A 257 13.25 -0.38 1.88
CA SER A 257 14.07 0.19 0.81
C SER A 257 13.84 -0.51 -0.53
N CYS A 258 13.66 -1.83 -0.54
CA CYS A 258 13.29 -2.58 -1.75
C CYS A 258 11.98 -2.06 -2.35
N GLY A 259 10.91 -1.98 -1.55
CA GLY A 259 9.61 -1.46 -2.01
C GLY A 259 9.71 -0.03 -2.53
N ALA A 260 10.42 0.84 -1.82
CA ALA A 260 10.65 2.23 -2.23
C ALA A 260 11.39 2.33 -3.57
N PHE A 261 12.47 1.56 -3.75
CA PHE A 261 13.23 1.56 -4.99
C PHE A 261 12.48 0.89 -6.16
N LEU A 262 11.72 -0.19 -5.93
CA LEU A 262 10.87 -0.78 -6.98
C LEU A 262 9.84 0.25 -7.48
N ALA A 263 9.13 0.90 -6.56
CA ALA A 263 8.15 1.92 -6.91
C ALA A 263 8.81 3.12 -7.62
N ALA A 264 9.93 3.63 -7.10
CA ALA A 264 10.68 4.72 -7.73
C ALA A 264 11.20 4.34 -9.13
N SER A 265 11.65 3.10 -9.33
CA SER A 265 12.07 2.58 -10.62
C SER A 265 10.91 2.57 -11.63
N VAL A 266 9.71 2.15 -11.20
CA VAL A 266 8.50 2.18 -12.04
C VAL A 266 8.09 3.60 -12.41
N PHE A 267 8.05 4.54 -11.45
CA PHE A 267 7.73 5.95 -11.74
C PHE A 267 8.77 6.62 -12.64
N THR A 268 10.06 6.35 -12.44
CA THR A 268 11.11 6.88 -13.33
C THR A 268 11.09 6.25 -14.72
N GLY A 269 10.68 4.98 -14.84
CA GLY A 269 10.54 4.28 -16.11
C GLY A 269 9.34 4.73 -16.94
N MET A 270 8.25 5.17 -16.31
CA MET A 270 7.08 5.67 -17.05
C MET A 270 7.22 7.13 -17.50
N PHE A 271 8.02 7.95 -16.79
CA PHE A 271 8.20 9.37 -17.11
C PHE A 271 8.62 9.57 -18.59
N PRO A 272 8.02 10.52 -19.33
CA PRO A 272 7.08 11.56 -18.91
C PRO A 272 5.58 11.17 -18.97
N ARG A 273 5.27 9.88 -19.18
CA ARG A 273 3.88 9.40 -19.21
C ARG A 273 3.37 9.19 -17.80
N VAL A 274 2.10 9.52 -17.60
CA VAL A 274 1.36 9.24 -16.37
C VAL A 274 0.33 8.12 -16.57
N LEU A 275 -0.15 7.94 -17.81
CA LEU A 275 -1.00 6.82 -18.19
C LEU A 275 -0.85 6.54 -19.71
N PRO A 276 -0.11 5.49 -20.10
CA PRO A 276 0.03 5.10 -21.51
C PRO A 276 -1.28 4.56 -22.10
N SER A 277 -1.50 4.77 -23.40
CA SER A 277 -2.54 4.12 -24.17
C SER A 277 -1.99 2.89 -24.89
N THR A 278 -2.74 1.79 -24.85
CA THR A 278 -2.41 0.57 -25.60
C THR A 278 -3.00 0.54 -27.01
N ILE A 279 -3.80 1.54 -27.39
CA ILE A 279 -4.38 1.66 -28.73
C ILE A 279 -3.45 2.44 -29.65
N ASP A 280 -3.04 3.63 -29.20
CA ASP A 280 -2.17 4.52 -29.95
C ASP A 280 -1.41 5.41 -28.96
N ALA A 281 -0.08 5.49 -29.11
CA ALA A 281 0.78 6.33 -28.29
C ALA A 281 0.44 7.83 -28.39
N ALA A 282 -0.25 8.27 -29.45
CA ALA A 282 -0.77 9.62 -29.57
C ALA A 282 -1.83 9.97 -28.50
N HIS A 283 -2.45 8.95 -27.87
CA HIS A 283 -3.42 9.11 -26.79
C HIS A 283 -2.79 8.97 -25.39
N ASP A 284 -1.46 8.90 -25.28
CA ASP A 284 -0.77 8.86 -23.99
C ASP A 284 -1.06 10.12 -23.17
N LEU A 285 -1.45 9.93 -21.91
CA LEU A 285 -1.47 11.02 -20.97
C LEU A 285 -0.06 11.24 -20.43
N THR A 286 0.42 12.47 -20.56
CA THR A 286 1.75 12.89 -20.12
C THR A 286 1.65 13.89 -18.98
N VAL A 287 2.77 14.12 -18.30
CA VAL A 287 2.88 15.14 -17.25
C VAL A 287 2.47 16.54 -17.74
N TRP A 288 2.55 16.80 -19.06
CA TRP A 288 2.20 18.11 -19.62
C TRP A 288 0.76 18.19 -20.11
N THR A 289 0.23 17.11 -20.67
CA THR A 289 -1.13 17.08 -21.21
C THR A 289 -2.18 16.81 -20.14
N ALA A 290 -1.79 16.20 -19.02
CA ALA A 290 -2.71 15.83 -17.95
C ALA A 290 -2.74 16.79 -16.76
N SER A 291 -1.81 17.75 -16.68
CA SER A 291 -1.65 18.63 -15.51
C SER A 291 -2.65 19.77 -15.45
N SER A 292 -2.95 20.20 -14.22
CA SER A 292 -3.70 21.44 -13.95
C SER A 292 -2.95 22.71 -14.37
N SER A 293 -3.67 23.84 -14.33
CA SER A 293 -3.10 25.16 -14.65
C SER A 293 -1.90 25.51 -13.74
N PRO A 294 -0.93 26.33 -14.21
CA PRO A 294 0.21 26.75 -13.39
C PRO A 294 -0.19 27.42 -12.07
N TYR A 295 -1.27 28.21 -12.07
CA TYR A 295 -1.79 28.85 -10.85
C TYR A 295 -2.24 27.81 -9.81
N THR A 296 -3.02 26.82 -10.23
CA THR A 296 -3.48 25.72 -9.36
C THR A 296 -2.30 24.97 -8.76
N LEU A 297 -1.32 24.58 -9.60
CA LEU A 297 -0.12 23.89 -9.14
C LEU A 297 0.71 24.74 -8.18
N GLY A 298 0.81 26.05 -8.42
CA GLY A 298 1.50 26.99 -7.54
C GLY A 298 0.87 27.06 -6.14
N VAL A 299 -0.45 27.25 -6.07
CA VAL A 299 -1.20 27.30 -4.80
C VAL A 299 -1.05 26.00 -4.02
N MET A 300 -1.26 24.85 -4.70
CA MET A 300 -1.11 23.55 -4.06
C MET A 300 0.32 23.33 -3.54
N THR A 301 1.34 23.84 -4.25
CA THR A 301 2.75 23.70 -3.82
C THR A 301 2.99 24.42 -2.50
N VAL A 302 2.46 25.63 -2.34
CA VAL A 302 2.54 26.37 -1.07
C VAL A 302 1.89 25.58 0.06
N VAL A 303 0.69 25.04 -0.18
CA VAL A 303 -0.03 24.21 0.81
C VAL A 303 0.77 22.96 1.16
N ALA A 304 1.31 22.25 0.17
CA ALA A 304 2.09 21.03 0.38
C ALA A 304 3.39 21.28 1.15
N CYS A 305 4.09 22.37 0.86
CA CYS A 305 5.33 22.76 1.55
C CYS A 305 5.11 23.03 3.05
N VAL A 306 3.90 23.42 3.46
CA VAL A 306 3.56 23.62 4.87
C VAL A 306 2.93 22.36 5.49
N GLY A 307 1.94 21.78 4.81
CA GLY A 307 1.17 20.66 5.34
C GLY A 307 1.97 19.36 5.43
N LEU A 308 2.75 19.02 4.39
CA LEU A 308 3.45 17.73 4.34
C LEU A 308 4.51 17.59 5.44
N PRO A 309 5.37 18.59 5.73
CA PRO A 309 6.31 18.50 6.84
C PRO A 309 5.63 18.34 8.21
N ILE A 310 4.51 19.04 8.45
CA ILE A 310 3.75 18.93 9.69
C ILE A 310 3.18 17.52 9.85
N ILE A 311 2.57 16.98 8.79
CA ILE A 311 2.01 15.62 8.76
C ILE A 311 3.12 14.59 9.02
N VAL A 312 4.26 14.70 8.35
CA VAL A 312 5.39 13.79 8.54
C VAL A 312 5.95 13.88 9.96
N ALA A 313 6.08 15.09 10.52
CA ALA A 313 6.57 15.28 11.89
C ALA A 313 5.63 14.66 12.93
N TYR A 314 4.33 14.92 12.81
CA TYR A 314 3.31 14.34 13.68
C TYR A 314 3.27 12.82 13.56
N GLN A 315 3.32 12.28 12.34
CA GLN A 315 3.33 10.84 12.11
C GLN A 315 4.58 10.20 12.73
N ALA A 316 5.76 10.79 12.51
CA ALA A 316 7.02 10.32 13.11
C ALA A 316 6.96 10.33 14.64
N TRP A 317 6.38 11.37 15.24
CA TRP A 317 6.14 11.44 16.67
C TRP A 317 5.19 10.31 17.15
N SER A 318 4.09 10.06 16.43
CA SER A 318 3.16 8.98 16.76
C SER A 318 3.84 7.59 16.74
N TYR A 319 4.65 7.31 15.71
CA TYR A 319 5.47 6.08 15.65
C TYR A 319 6.50 5.98 16.79
N TRP A 320 7.08 7.11 17.19
CA TRP A 320 8.02 7.16 18.31
C TRP A 320 7.33 6.86 19.64
N VAL A 321 6.13 7.42 19.87
CA VAL A 321 5.32 7.14 21.07
C VAL A 321 4.98 5.66 21.16
N PHE A 322 4.48 5.06 20.08
CA PHE A 322 4.07 3.65 20.05
C PHE A 322 5.19 2.67 19.69
N ARG A 323 6.47 3.00 19.90
CA ARG A 323 7.62 2.19 19.46
C ARG A 323 7.81 0.85 20.20
N ALA A 324 7.24 0.72 21.39
CA ALA A 324 7.40 -0.47 22.23
C ALA A 324 6.77 -1.72 21.57
N ARG A 325 7.23 -2.90 22.00
CA ARG A 325 6.66 -4.17 21.54
C ARG A 325 5.36 -4.49 22.25
N VAL A 326 4.45 -5.12 21.52
CA VAL A 326 3.20 -5.67 22.05
C VAL A 326 3.47 -7.10 22.52
N THR A 327 3.22 -7.36 23.80
CA THR A 327 3.37 -8.69 24.39
C THR A 327 1.99 -9.28 24.68
N PRO A 328 1.85 -10.63 24.74
CA PRO A 328 0.57 -11.25 25.08
C PRO A 328 0.01 -10.81 26.44
N GLY A 329 0.87 -10.49 27.40
CA GLY A 329 0.47 -10.04 28.75
C GLY A 329 0.09 -8.57 28.84
N SER A 330 0.41 -7.74 27.84
CA SER A 330 0.02 -6.32 27.82
C SER A 330 -1.42 -6.09 27.35
N ILE A 331 -2.13 -7.14 26.95
CA ILE A 331 -3.48 -7.05 26.40
C ILE A 331 -4.49 -7.55 27.46
N PRO A 332 -5.41 -6.69 27.94
CA PRO A 332 -6.46 -7.10 28.88
C PRO A 332 -7.30 -8.28 28.37
N SER A 333 -7.93 -9.03 29.26
CA SER A 333 -8.88 -10.08 28.87
C SER A 333 -10.02 -9.49 28.03
N ALA A 334 -10.51 -10.28 27.07
CA ALA A 334 -11.68 -9.88 26.30
C ALA A 334 -12.88 -9.75 27.25
N HIS A 335 -13.66 -8.69 27.07
CA HIS A 335 -14.87 -8.41 27.82
C HIS A 335 -15.91 -7.81 26.87
N ASP A 336 -17.18 -8.08 27.13
CA ASP A 336 -18.24 -7.46 26.34
C ASP A 336 -18.39 -5.98 26.71
N VAL A 337 -18.60 -5.15 25.70
CA VAL A 337 -18.86 -3.72 25.91
C VAL A 337 -20.32 -3.56 26.29
N ILE A 338 -20.62 -3.49 27.58
CA ILE A 338 -21.99 -3.21 28.06
C ILE A 338 -22.33 -1.74 27.76
N PRO A 339 -23.34 -1.46 26.90
CA PRO A 339 -23.79 -0.10 26.62
C PRO A 339 -24.19 0.63 27.90
N ALA A 340 -23.85 1.92 28.01
CA ALA A 340 -24.16 2.74 29.19
C ALA A 340 -25.66 2.74 29.54
N VAL A 341 -26.53 2.65 28.51
CA VAL A 341 -27.99 2.61 28.66
C VAL A 341 -28.46 1.35 29.41
N LEU A 342 -27.76 0.22 29.27
CA LEU A 342 -28.11 -1.02 29.95
C LEU A 342 -27.56 -1.07 31.38
N ARG A 343 -26.41 -0.44 31.64
CA ARG A 343 -25.85 -0.32 33.01
C ARG A 343 -26.76 0.45 33.96
N ALA A 344 -27.57 1.39 33.44
CA ALA A 344 -28.51 2.17 34.23
C ALA A 344 -29.77 1.39 34.65
N ARG A 345 -30.06 0.24 34.01
CA ARG A 345 -31.19 -0.62 34.36
C ARG A 345 -30.85 -1.69 35.41
N GLU A 346 -29.57 -1.86 35.71
CA GLU A 346 -29.06 -2.85 36.67
C GLU A 346 -28.69 -2.24 38.03
N ARG A 347 -28.95 -0.94 38.25
CA ARG A 347 -28.83 -0.25 39.55
C ARG A 347 -30.20 0.08 40.10
#